data_AF-A0A7H8GFG2-F1
#
_entry.id   AF-A0A7H8GFG2-F1
#
_cell.length_a   1.000
_cell.length_b   1.000
_cell.length_c   1.000
_cell.angle_alpha   90.00
_cell.angle_beta   90.00
_cell.angle_gamma   90.00
#
_symmetry.space_group_name_H-M   'P 1'
#
loop_
_entity.id
_entity.type
_entity.pdbx_description
1 polymer ?
#
loop_
_entity_poly.entity_id
_entity_poly.type
_entity_poly.pdbx_seq_one_letter_code
_entity_poly.pdbx_strand_id
1 'polypeptide(L)'
;MNRTGRTLALGCLLLLQPLLAHAQAGGNSLLIPAMGRCTLNTQPQDVTQALAACQKAADEGDAQAQYELGEFYYDGKNAPRDLNQALSYFEKASLQGHAQAQFKLGTMFFHGEGVQANNIQAYIVLKMAAVNGAEDALDTADEVSEKMSREDLETATQVLGQIFRKYLMELQSADGRTPFSPLP
;
A
#
# COMPACT_ATOMS: atom_id res chain seq x y z
N MET A 1 -24.47 15.78 -73.45
CA MET A 1 -24.06 14.45 -73.00
C MET A 1 -23.71 14.52 -71.52
N ASN A 2 -24.45 13.77 -70.69
CA ASN A 2 -24.14 13.17 -69.37
C ASN A 2 -23.30 13.95 -68.35
N ARG A 3 -23.58 13.98 -67.04
CA ARG A 3 -24.65 13.42 -66.17
C ARG A 3 -24.34 13.94 -64.75
N THR A 4 -25.37 14.42 -64.05
CA THR A 4 -25.67 14.18 -62.62
C THR A 4 -24.56 14.09 -61.56
N GLY A 5 -24.59 15.04 -60.61
CA GLY A 5 -24.87 14.75 -59.18
C GLY A 5 -23.68 14.45 -58.26
N ARG A 6 -23.54 15.21 -57.17
CA ARG A 6 -23.88 14.75 -55.80
C ARG A 6 -23.53 15.82 -54.75
N THR A 7 -24.54 16.07 -53.92
CA THR A 7 -24.55 16.84 -52.68
C THR A 7 -24.05 16.01 -51.49
N LEU A 8 -23.51 16.72 -50.49
CA LEU A 8 -23.53 16.49 -49.03
C LEU A 8 -23.27 15.06 -48.48
N ALA A 9 -22.20 14.93 -47.70
CA ALA A 9 -22.22 14.37 -46.33
C ALA A 9 -20.79 14.29 -45.77
N LEU A 10 -20.39 15.25 -44.91
CA LEU A 10 -19.31 15.01 -43.95
C LEU A 10 -19.90 14.19 -42.80
N GLY A 11 -19.93 12.88 -43.01
CA GLY A 11 -20.38 11.88 -42.06
C GLY A 11 -19.27 11.51 -41.07
N CYS A 12 -19.63 11.52 -39.79
CA CYS A 12 -19.11 10.70 -38.70
C CYS A 12 -18.02 9.66 -39.04
N LEU A 13 -16.87 9.83 -38.40
CA LEU A 13 -15.91 8.74 -38.13
C LEU A 13 -15.40 8.86 -36.68
N LEU A 14 -16.36 8.91 -35.75
CA LEU A 14 -16.17 8.30 -34.44
C LEU A 14 -16.49 6.82 -34.63
N LEU A 15 -15.52 5.94 -34.39
CA LEU A 15 -15.71 4.69 -33.63
C LEU A 15 -14.46 3.80 -33.66
N LEU A 16 -14.21 3.21 -32.50
CA LEU A 16 -13.58 1.91 -32.23
C LEU A 16 -12.05 1.82 -32.26
N GLN A 17 -11.46 1.86 -31.06
CA GLN A 17 -10.54 0.80 -30.65
C GLN A 17 -10.90 0.27 -29.25
N PRO A 18 -10.67 -1.03 -28.98
CA PRO A 18 -11.56 -1.85 -28.16
C PRO A 18 -11.11 -1.97 -26.71
N LEU A 19 -12.10 -1.89 -25.82
CA LEU A 19 -12.08 -2.41 -24.46
C LEU A 19 -12.02 -3.95 -24.49
N LEU A 20 -10.89 -4.55 -24.10
CA LEU A 20 -10.74 -5.89 -23.52
C LEU A 20 -9.35 -5.91 -22.84
N ALA A 21 -9.09 -6.41 -21.63
CA ALA A 21 -9.79 -7.41 -20.86
C ALA A 21 -9.47 -7.31 -19.35
N HIS A 22 -10.46 -7.74 -18.59
CA HIS A 22 -10.51 -8.12 -17.19
C HIS A 22 -9.30 -8.90 -16.66
N ALA A 23 -8.85 -8.55 -15.45
CA ALA A 23 -8.42 -9.54 -14.45
C ALA A 23 -8.73 -8.98 -13.06
N GLN A 24 -9.57 -9.69 -12.33
CA GLN A 24 -9.88 -9.48 -10.92
C GLN A 24 -8.69 -9.93 -10.07
N ALA A 25 -8.31 -9.14 -9.07
CA ALA A 25 -7.74 -9.62 -7.81
C ALA A 25 -8.06 -8.58 -6.74
N GLY A 26 -8.62 -9.04 -5.63
CA GLY A 26 -9.36 -8.24 -4.67
C GLY A 26 -8.48 -7.38 -3.77
N GLY A 27 -9.01 -6.21 -3.45
CA GLY A 27 -8.53 -5.34 -2.38
C GLY A 27 -9.58 -4.25 -2.24
N ASN A 28 -10.33 -4.26 -1.14
CA ASN A 28 -11.29 -3.20 -0.82
C ASN A 28 -10.52 -1.89 -0.57
N SER A 29 -10.22 -1.16 -1.65
CA SER A 29 -9.75 0.21 -1.60
C SER A 29 -10.94 1.10 -1.97
N LEU A 30 -11.57 1.71 -0.97
CA LEU A 30 -12.61 2.72 -1.19
C LEU A 30 -12.08 4.01 -1.82
N LEU A 31 -10.80 4.06 -2.21
CA LEU A 31 -10.20 5.16 -2.92
C LEU A 31 -9.32 4.60 -4.04
N ILE A 32 -9.71 4.94 -5.27
CA ILE A 32 -9.00 4.92 -6.56
C ILE A 32 -7.62 4.23 -6.55
N PRO A 33 -7.36 3.20 -7.38
CA PRO A 33 -6.01 2.69 -7.56
C PRO A 33 -5.14 3.80 -8.18
N ALA A 34 -4.16 4.29 -7.42
CA ALA A 34 -3.04 5.05 -7.99
C ALA A 34 -2.19 4.07 -8.82
N MET A 35 -2.60 3.82 -10.06
CA MET A 35 -1.69 3.23 -11.04
C MET A 35 -0.53 4.21 -11.24
N GLY A 36 0.60 3.90 -10.59
CA GLY A 36 1.96 4.24 -10.96
C GLY A 36 2.28 5.72 -11.19
N ARG A 37 2.62 6.45 -10.13
CA ARG A 37 3.51 7.62 -10.25
C ARG A 37 4.99 7.26 -10.08
N CYS A 38 5.26 6.12 -9.45
CA CYS A 38 6.60 5.67 -9.12
C CYS A 38 6.61 4.14 -9.12
N THR A 39 7.47 3.54 -9.95
CA THR A 39 7.86 2.14 -9.85
C THR A 39 9.36 2.08 -10.07
N LEU A 40 10.10 1.47 -9.14
CA LEU A 40 11.58 1.42 -9.21
C LEU A 40 12.13 0.13 -9.83
N ASN A 41 11.23 -0.71 -10.34
CA ASN A 41 11.57 -1.87 -11.17
C ASN A 41 11.73 -1.46 -12.64
N THR A 42 12.74 -0.62 -12.93
CA THR A 42 13.04 -0.10 -14.28
C THR A 42 14.44 -0.53 -14.75
N GLN A 43 14.74 -0.32 -16.04
CA GLN A 43 16.08 -0.58 -16.58
C GLN A 43 17.13 0.26 -15.83
N PRO A 44 18.36 -0.26 -15.58
CA PRO A 44 19.37 0.44 -14.78
C PRO A 44 19.68 1.88 -15.23
N GLN A 45 19.52 2.16 -16.52
CA GLN A 45 19.77 3.45 -17.15
C GLN A 45 18.73 4.52 -16.75
N ASP A 46 17.50 4.10 -16.44
CA ASP A 46 16.37 4.97 -16.11
C ASP A 46 16.16 5.10 -14.59
N VAL A 47 16.85 4.28 -13.79
CA VAL A 47 16.71 4.23 -12.33
C VAL A 47 16.93 5.60 -11.69
N THR A 48 17.91 6.39 -12.15
CA THR A 48 18.19 7.71 -11.54
C THR A 48 17.03 8.69 -11.71
N GLN A 49 16.41 8.72 -12.91
CA GLN A 49 15.27 9.60 -13.17
C GLN A 49 14.02 9.09 -12.45
N ALA A 50 13.80 7.78 -12.46
CA ALA A 50 12.70 7.14 -11.73
C ALA A 50 12.81 7.41 -10.22
N LEU A 51 14.02 7.28 -9.64
CA LEU A 51 14.29 7.56 -8.23
C LEU A 51 13.97 9.01 -7.87
N ALA A 52 14.35 9.99 -8.69
CA ALA A 52 14.04 11.39 -8.44
C ALA A 52 12.52 11.67 -8.45
N ALA A 53 11.78 11.05 -9.38
CA ALA A 53 10.32 11.19 -9.45
C ALA A 53 9.63 10.52 -8.24
N CYS A 54 10.11 9.33 -7.86
CA CYS A 54 9.66 8.59 -6.68
C CYS A 54 9.89 9.37 -5.38
N GLN A 55 11.09 9.94 -5.20
CA GLN A 55 11.41 10.76 -4.05
C GLN A 55 10.45 11.93 -3.91
N LYS A 56 10.20 12.65 -5.02
CA LYS A 56 9.26 13.76 -5.03
C LYS A 56 7.85 13.32 -4.63
N ALA A 57 7.34 12.23 -5.19
CA ALA A 57 6.01 11.73 -4.84
C ALA A 57 5.92 11.29 -3.37
N ALA A 58 6.97 10.63 -2.86
CA ALA A 58 7.05 10.22 -1.46
C ALA A 58 7.09 11.41 -0.49
N ASP A 59 7.81 12.48 -0.87
CA ASP A 59 7.87 13.74 -0.11
C ASP A 59 6.52 14.49 -0.13
N GLU A 60 5.73 14.32 -1.19
CA GLU A 60 4.34 14.79 -1.30
C GLU A 60 3.34 13.91 -0.52
N GLY A 61 3.81 12.82 0.10
CA GLY A 61 3.00 11.94 0.95
C GLY A 61 2.44 10.71 0.25
N ASP A 62 2.80 10.42 -0.99
CA ASP A 62 2.31 9.24 -1.72
C ASP A 62 2.81 7.94 -1.05
N ALA A 63 1.89 7.16 -0.47
CA ALA A 63 2.21 5.95 0.26
C ALA A 63 2.79 4.84 -0.62
N GLN A 64 2.39 4.77 -1.90
CA GLN A 64 2.95 3.80 -2.84
C GLN A 64 4.40 4.17 -3.16
N ALA A 65 4.69 5.45 -3.44
CA ALA A 65 6.06 5.91 -3.69
C ALA A 65 6.96 5.73 -2.47
N GLN A 66 6.45 5.95 -1.27
CA GLN A 66 7.16 5.62 -0.02
C GLN A 66 7.46 4.12 0.05
N TYR A 67 6.48 3.24 -0.22
CA TYR A 67 6.72 1.80 -0.25
C TYR A 67 7.78 1.39 -1.29
N GLU A 68 7.72 1.93 -2.51
CA GLU A 68 8.68 1.65 -3.58
C GLU A 68 10.11 2.08 -3.21
N LEU A 69 10.27 3.24 -2.56
CA LEU A 69 11.58 3.67 -2.03
C LEU A 69 12.05 2.74 -0.91
N GLY A 70 11.14 2.29 -0.05
CA GLY A 70 11.44 1.28 0.97
C GLY A 70 12.02 0.00 0.36
N GLU A 71 11.33 -0.56 -0.65
CA GLU A 71 11.80 -1.74 -1.38
C GLU A 71 13.13 -1.48 -2.08
N PHE A 72 13.32 -0.31 -2.70
CA PHE A 72 14.56 0.06 -3.38
C PHE A 72 15.77 0.00 -2.45
N TYR A 73 15.67 0.59 -1.26
CA TYR A 73 16.74 0.56 -0.26
C TYR A 73 16.87 -0.80 0.43
N TYR A 74 15.79 -1.57 0.53
CA TYR A 74 15.79 -2.90 1.13
C TYR A 74 16.49 -3.95 0.25
N ASP A 75 16.19 -3.96 -1.06
CA ASP A 75 16.66 -4.97 -2.02
C ASP A 75 18.15 -4.82 -2.36
N GLY A 76 18.65 -3.58 -2.41
CA GLY A 76 20.05 -3.30 -2.72
C GLY A 76 20.49 -3.68 -4.16
N LYS A 77 19.56 -3.92 -5.09
CA LYS A 77 19.86 -4.38 -6.46
C LYS A 77 20.40 -3.26 -7.36
N ASN A 78 19.85 -2.06 -7.22
CA ASN A 78 20.15 -0.89 -8.06
C ASN A 78 20.86 0.24 -7.30
N ALA A 79 21.03 0.08 -5.98
CA ALA A 79 21.79 0.95 -5.08
C ALA A 79 22.32 0.13 -3.90
N PRO A 80 23.30 0.59 -3.14
CA PRO A 80 23.69 -0.07 -1.89
C PRO A 80 22.48 -0.24 -0.95
N ARG A 81 22.34 -1.44 -0.38
CA ARG A 81 21.30 -1.73 0.62
C ARG A 81 21.43 -0.79 1.81
N ASP A 82 20.33 -0.16 2.20
CA ASP A 82 20.24 0.74 3.36
C ASP A 82 18.96 0.46 4.13
N LEU A 83 19.07 -0.38 5.16
CA LEU A 83 17.91 -0.81 5.93
C LEU A 83 17.31 0.30 6.80
N ASN A 84 18.11 1.31 7.18
CA ASN A 84 17.60 2.43 7.96
C ASN A 84 16.67 3.29 7.10
N GLN A 85 17.05 3.54 5.84
CA GLN A 85 16.17 4.23 4.90
C GLN A 85 14.95 3.38 4.55
N ALA A 86 15.13 2.08 4.32
CA ALA A 86 14.01 1.16 4.06
C ALA A 86 12.97 1.22 5.20
N LEU A 87 13.41 1.09 6.46
CA LEU A 87 12.55 1.22 7.64
C LEU A 87 11.80 2.55 7.65
N SER A 88 12.51 3.66 7.46
CA SER A 88 11.88 4.99 7.50
C SER A 88 10.77 5.13 6.45
N TYR A 89 10.99 4.61 5.24
CA TYR A 89 10.00 4.65 4.18
C TYR A 89 8.83 3.71 4.42
N PHE A 90 9.08 2.48 4.87
CA PHE A 90 8.02 1.55 5.23
C PHE A 90 7.18 2.06 6.39
N GLU A 91 7.79 2.71 7.40
CA GLU A 91 7.06 3.36 8.50
C GLU A 91 6.11 4.45 7.99
N LYS A 92 6.58 5.34 7.10
CA LYS A 92 5.74 6.40 6.52
C LYS A 92 4.55 5.83 5.75
N ALA A 93 4.77 4.83 4.90
CA ALA A 93 3.69 4.19 4.14
C ALA A 93 2.75 3.38 5.06
N SER A 94 3.31 2.71 6.06
CA SER A 94 2.59 1.92 7.06
C SER A 94 1.59 2.77 7.86
N LEU A 95 1.99 3.98 8.27
CA LEU A 95 1.12 4.94 8.96
C LEU A 95 -0.07 5.40 8.13
N GLN A 96 0.00 5.27 6.80
CA GLN A 96 -1.09 5.57 5.87
C GLN A 96 -1.96 4.36 5.53
N GLY A 97 -1.72 3.20 6.14
CA GLY A 97 -2.48 1.98 5.89
C GLY A 97 -1.99 1.16 4.68
N HIS A 98 -0.79 1.43 4.14
CA HIS A 98 -0.27 0.68 3.01
C HIS A 98 0.09 -0.77 3.42
N ALA A 99 -0.76 -1.72 3.03
CA ALA A 99 -0.72 -3.10 3.53
C ALA A 99 0.64 -3.81 3.33
N GLN A 100 1.23 -3.68 2.14
CA GLN A 100 2.54 -4.30 1.86
C GLN A 100 3.69 -3.63 2.63
N ALA A 101 3.58 -2.34 2.93
CA ALA A 101 4.59 -1.64 3.73
C ALA A 101 4.49 -2.06 5.20
N GLN A 102 3.26 -2.23 5.70
CA GLN A 102 3.02 -2.81 7.03
C GLN A 102 3.57 -4.23 7.11
N PHE A 103 3.32 -5.08 6.10
CA PHE A 103 3.88 -6.43 6.07
C PHE A 103 5.42 -6.42 6.14
N LYS A 104 6.08 -5.64 5.27
CA LYS A 104 7.55 -5.49 5.29
C LYS A 104 8.06 -4.98 6.63
N LEU A 105 7.48 -3.90 7.16
CA LEU A 105 7.86 -3.36 8.47
C LEU A 105 7.69 -4.39 9.60
N GLY A 106 6.60 -5.13 9.60
CA GLY A 106 6.33 -6.22 10.54
C GLY A 106 7.38 -7.32 10.48
N THR A 107 7.76 -7.76 9.28
CA THR A 107 8.83 -8.76 9.08
C THR A 107 10.20 -8.24 9.51
N MET A 108 10.51 -6.96 9.29
CA MET A 108 11.76 -6.36 9.74
C MET A 108 11.84 -6.31 11.27
N PHE A 109 10.75 -5.97 11.96
CA PHE A 109 10.68 -6.10 13.43
C PHE A 109 10.78 -7.55 13.89
N PHE A 110 10.21 -8.49 13.15
CA PHE A 110 10.27 -9.90 13.55
C PHE A 110 11.69 -10.47 13.49
N HIS A 111 12.40 -10.18 12.40
CA HIS A 111 13.74 -10.72 12.15
C HIS A 111 14.87 -9.82 12.66
N GLY A 112 14.56 -8.59 13.09
CA GLY A 112 15.57 -7.61 13.51
C GLY A 112 16.41 -7.11 12.34
N GLU A 113 15.79 -6.87 11.18
CA GLU A 113 16.49 -6.42 9.98
C GLU A 113 16.62 -4.91 9.98
N GLY A 114 17.82 -4.40 10.25
CA GLY A 114 18.07 -2.95 10.33
C GLY A 114 17.47 -2.28 11.57
N VAL A 115 16.73 -3.02 12.39
CA VAL A 115 16.14 -2.59 13.66
C VAL A 115 16.31 -3.71 14.69
N GLN A 116 16.25 -3.39 15.98
CA GLN A 116 16.20 -4.43 17.01
C GLN A 116 14.91 -5.25 16.86
N ALA A 117 15.05 -6.59 16.93
CA ALA A 117 13.89 -7.47 16.87
C ALA A 117 12.90 -7.17 18.00
N ASN A 118 11.61 -7.13 17.67
CA ASN A 118 10.53 -6.83 18.62
C ASN A 118 9.24 -7.54 18.20
N ASN A 119 8.91 -8.65 18.88
CA ASN A 119 7.72 -9.45 18.57
C ASN A 119 6.41 -8.70 18.84
N ILE A 120 6.35 -7.80 19.83
CA ILE A 120 5.15 -7.00 20.09
C ILE A 120 4.87 -6.07 18.91
N GLN A 121 5.89 -5.32 18.46
CA GLN A 121 5.75 -4.42 17.30
C GLN A 121 5.46 -5.20 16.02
N ALA A 122 6.16 -6.31 15.78
CA ALA A 122 5.91 -7.18 14.64
C ALA A 122 4.45 -7.66 14.61
N TYR A 123 3.95 -8.23 15.71
CA TYR A 123 2.59 -8.74 15.79
C TYR A 123 1.53 -7.66 15.52
N ILE A 124 1.68 -6.49 16.15
CA ILE A 124 0.75 -5.37 15.96
C ILE A 124 0.72 -4.94 14.49
N VAL A 125 1.88 -4.71 13.88
CA VAL A 125 1.96 -4.23 12.49
C VAL A 125 1.48 -5.29 11.50
N LEU A 126 1.79 -6.57 11.71
CA LEU A 126 1.31 -7.66 10.85
C LEU A 126 -0.21 -7.85 10.94
N LYS A 127 -0.81 -7.75 12.14
CA LYS A 127 -2.28 -7.74 12.27
C LYS A 127 -2.91 -6.54 11.55
N MET A 128 -2.29 -5.36 11.60
CA MET A 128 -2.76 -4.21 10.81
C MET A 128 -2.61 -4.45 9.30
N ALA A 129 -1.51 -5.05 8.86
CA ALA A 129 -1.27 -5.40 7.46
C ALA A 129 -2.37 -6.34 6.92
N ALA A 130 -2.73 -7.36 7.70
CA ALA A 130 -3.80 -8.29 7.37
C ALA A 130 -5.16 -7.58 7.21
N VAL A 131 -5.51 -6.68 8.14
CA VAL A 131 -6.74 -5.88 8.06
C VAL A 131 -6.76 -5.01 6.79
N ASN A 132 -5.60 -4.50 6.37
CA ASN A 132 -5.46 -3.69 5.16
C ASN A 132 -5.26 -4.52 3.87
N GLY A 133 -5.30 -5.85 3.94
CA GLY A 133 -5.32 -6.73 2.76
C GLY A 133 -4.00 -7.38 2.39
N ALA A 134 -3.00 -7.41 3.28
CA ALA A 134 -1.82 -8.26 3.08
C ALA A 134 -2.16 -9.72 3.46
N GLU A 135 -2.41 -10.55 2.45
CA GLU A 135 -2.92 -11.93 2.60
C GLU A 135 -1.99 -12.80 3.48
N ASP A 136 -0.68 -12.69 3.31
CA ASP A 136 0.32 -13.49 4.04
C ASP A 136 0.60 -12.99 5.48
N ALA A 137 0.04 -11.84 5.87
CA ALA A 137 0.40 -11.21 7.13
C ALA A 137 -0.15 -11.94 8.36
N LEU A 138 -1.27 -12.66 8.24
CA LEU A 138 -1.82 -13.43 9.36
C LEU A 138 -0.94 -14.63 9.71
N ASP A 139 -0.46 -15.36 8.71
CA ASP A 139 0.42 -16.52 8.92
C ASP A 139 1.70 -16.08 9.64
N THR A 140 2.31 -14.98 9.20
CA THR A 140 3.49 -14.43 9.89
C THR A 140 3.15 -13.91 11.30
N ALA A 141 1.97 -13.30 11.51
CA ALA A 141 1.55 -12.86 12.85
C ALA A 141 1.37 -14.06 13.80
N ASP A 142 0.87 -15.18 13.29
CA ASP A 142 0.69 -16.40 14.06
C ASP A 142 2.06 -17.00 14.44
N GLU A 143 3.02 -17.06 13.51
CA GLU A 143 4.42 -17.44 13.81
C GLU A 143 5.07 -16.53 14.87
N VAL A 144 4.83 -15.21 14.80
CA VAL A 144 5.32 -14.26 15.80
C VAL A 144 4.71 -14.58 17.17
N SER A 145 3.40 -14.86 17.22
CA SER A 145 2.69 -15.12 18.48
C SER A 145 3.16 -16.38 19.20
N GLU A 146 3.61 -17.41 18.46
CA GLU A 146 4.20 -18.62 19.04
C GLU A 146 5.48 -18.33 19.82
N LYS A 147 6.17 -17.22 19.51
CA LYS A 147 7.40 -16.77 20.18
C LYS A 147 7.14 -15.72 21.27
N MET A 148 5.89 -15.33 21.50
CA MET A 148 5.54 -14.31 22.48
C MET A 148 5.14 -14.94 23.81
N SER A 149 5.47 -14.26 24.91
CA SER A 149 4.87 -14.60 26.21
C SER A 149 3.38 -14.22 26.20
N ARG A 150 2.62 -14.80 27.13
CA ARG A 150 1.23 -14.41 27.33
C ARG A 150 1.08 -12.91 27.65
N GLU A 151 2.00 -12.36 28.44
CA GLU A 151 2.01 -10.94 28.81
C GLU A 151 2.27 -10.04 27.58
N ASP A 152 3.20 -10.41 26.71
CA ASP A 152 3.47 -9.69 25.47
C ASP A 152 2.26 -9.72 24.53
N LEU A 153 1.59 -10.87 24.42
CA LEU A 153 0.37 -11.04 23.63
C LEU A 153 -0.80 -10.21 24.16
N GLU A 154 -0.97 -10.17 25.48
CA GLU A 154 -1.96 -9.32 26.15
C GLU A 154 -1.66 -7.84 25.88
N THR A 155 -0.39 -7.42 26.00
CA THR A 155 0.07 -6.07 25.69
C THR A 155 -0.21 -5.70 24.23
N ALA A 156 0.17 -6.56 23.27
CA ALA A 156 -0.03 -6.31 21.86
C ALA A 156 -1.53 -6.19 21.50
N THR A 157 -2.36 -7.08 22.05
CA THR A 157 -3.82 -7.07 21.83
C THR A 157 -4.47 -5.84 22.46
N GLN A 158 -4.01 -5.40 23.62
CA GLN A 158 -4.48 -4.16 24.25
C GLN A 158 -4.16 -2.94 23.38
N VAL A 159 -2.95 -2.85 22.84
CA VAL A 159 -2.56 -1.75 21.93
C VAL A 159 -3.40 -1.77 20.66
N LEU A 160 -3.61 -2.92 20.02
CA LEU A 160 -4.50 -3.06 18.87
C LEU A 160 -5.93 -2.59 19.18
N GLY A 161 -6.46 -2.96 20.35
CA GLY A 161 -7.77 -2.51 20.80
C GLY A 161 -7.86 -0.99 21.01
N GLN A 162 -6.78 -0.35 21.48
CA GLN A 162 -6.71 1.11 21.60
C GLN A 162 -6.67 1.80 20.23
N ILE A 163 -5.89 1.27 19.29
CA ILE A 163 -5.82 1.77 17.90
C ILE A 163 -7.21 1.71 17.26
N PHE A 164 -7.86 0.55 17.33
CA PHE A 164 -9.21 0.37 16.77
C PHE A 164 -10.24 1.29 17.43
N ARG A 165 -10.20 1.44 18.77
CA ARG A 165 -11.09 2.36 19.49
C ARG A 165 -10.88 3.80 19.03
N LYS A 166 -9.64 4.25 18.87
CA LYS A 166 -9.33 5.61 18.38
C LYS A 166 -9.91 5.84 16.99
N TYR A 167 -9.70 4.89 16.08
CA TYR A 167 -10.29 4.92 14.74
C TYR A 167 -11.82 5.05 14.75
N LEU A 168 -12.50 4.25 15.58
CA LEU A 168 -13.96 4.34 15.70
C LEU A 168 -14.46 5.70 16.20
N MET A 169 -13.73 6.33 17.13
CA MET A 169 -14.08 7.66 17.65
C MET A 169 -13.89 8.74 16.59
N GLU A 170 -12.85 8.64 15.76
CA GLU A 170 -12.63 9.55 14.63
C GLU A 170 -13.77 9.44 13.61
N LEU A 171 -14.22 8.23 13.28
CA LEU A 171 -15.38 8.04 12.39
C LEU A 171 -16.68 8.62 12.96
N GLN A 172 -16.95 8.45 14.26
CA GLN A 172 -18.13 9.04 14.91
C GLN A 172 -18.13 10.57 14.79
N SER A 173 -16.96 11.20 14.92
CA SER A 173 -16.81 12.65 14.82
C SER A 173 -17.01 13.19 13.41
N ALA A 174 -16.77 12.37 12.37
CA ALA A 174 -16.90 12.77 10.98
C ALA A 174 -18.37 12.81 10.49
N ASP A 175 -19.15 11.77 10.82
CA ASP A 175 -20.49 11.58 10.23
C ASP A 175 -21.65 11.86 11.20
N GLY A 176 -21.38 12.14 12.48
CA GLY A 176 -22.38 12.34 13.52
C GLY A 176 -23.28 11.11 13.79
N ARG A 177 -23.00 9.98 13.14
CA ARG A 177 -23.64 8.68 13.30
C ARG A 177 -22.62 7.67 13.82
N THR A 178 -23.09 6.64 14.50
CA THR A 178 -22.19 5.58 14.95
C THR A 178 -21.72 4.75 13.74
N PRO A 179 -20.44 4.34 13.64
CA PRO A 179 -19.94 3.46 12.59
C PRO A 179 -20.67 2.12 12.49
N PHE A 180 -21.42 1.74 13.53
CA PHE A 180 -22.21 0.51 13.62
C PHE A 180 -23.70 0.71 13.35
N SER A 181 -24.12 1.90 12.90
CA SER A 181 -25.51 2.13 12.51
C SER A 181 -25.87 1.23 11.32
N PRO A 182 -27.06 0.61 11.29
CA PRO A 182 -27.50 -0.19 10.15
C PRO A 182 -27.39 0.62 8.86
N LEU A 183 -26.82 0.01 7.81
CA LEU A 183 -26.85 0.58 6.47
C LEU A 183 -28.32 0.65 5.98
N PRO A 184 -28.72 1.70 5.25
CA PRO A 184 -30.06 1.81 4.70
C PRO A 184 -30.38 0.70 3.68
#